data_AF-A0A4Y2VEA8-F1
#
_entry.id   AF-A0A4Y2VEA8-F1
#
_cell.length_a   1.000
_cell.length_b   1.000
_cell.length_c   1.000
_cell.angle_alpha   90.00
_cell.angle_beta   90.00
_cell.angle_gamma   90.00
#
_symmetry.space_group_name_H-M   'P 1'
#
loop_
_entity.id
_entity.type
_entity.pdbx_description
1 polymer ?
#
loop_
_entity_poly.entity_id
_entity_poly.type
_entity_poly.pdbx_seq_one_letter_code
_entity_poly.pdbx_strand_id
1 'polypeptide(L)'
;MINFFTKDIEKSKVLINKTKEAYGVRFEKDGYIHDIRARKEVIVSGGSINSPQILMLSGIGPKEHLENFGVSKSLEPLYNKI
;
A
#
# COMPACT_ATOMS: atom_id res chain seq x y z
N MET A 1 -4.57 4.69 -15.77
CA MET A 1 -5.46 4.60 -14.61
C MET A 1 -5.46 3.14 -14.19
N ILE A 2 -5.10 2.82 -12.95
CA ILE A 2 -5.25 1.46 -12.40
C ILE A 2 -6.41 1.56 -11.41
N ASN A 3 -7.53 0.90 -11.73
CA ASN A 3 -8.63 0.74 -10.79
C ASN A 3 -8.32 -0.49 -9.95
N PHE A 4 -8.10 -0.29 -8.65
CA PHE A 4 -7.72 -1.35 -7.73
C PHE A 4 -8.96 -1.78 -6.93
N PHE A 5 -9.55 -2.92 -7.29
CA PHE A 5 -10.69 -3.50 -6.61
C PHE A 5 -10.22 -4.56 -5.61
N THR A 6 -10.47 -4.32 -4.32
CA THR A 6 -9.90 -5.04 -3.18
C THR A 6 -10.73 -6.26 -2.77
N LYS A 7 -11.09 -7.13 -3.70
CA LYS A 7 -11.60 -8.45 -3.31
C LYS A 7 -10.40 -9.40 -3.32
N ASP A 8 -10.09 -9.99 -2.17
CA ASP A 8 -9.02 -11.00 -1.98
C ASP A 8 -7.58 -10.48 -1.89
N ILE A 9 -7.38 -9.26 -1.36
CA ILE A 9 -6.04 -8.67 -1.16
C ILE A 9 -5.85 -8.35 0.32
N GLU A 10 -4.92 -9.03 0.96
CA GLU A 10 -4.72 -8.93 2.42
C GLU A 10 -4.00 -7.65 2.82
N LYS A 11 -3.02 -7.21 2.01
CA LYS A 11 -2.21 -6.02 2.29
C LYS A 11 -1.95 -5.23 1.02
N SER A 12 -2.10 -3.91 1.08
CA SER A 12 -1.86 -3.01 -0.05
C SER A 12 -1.29 -1.68 0.41
N LYS A 13 -0.39 -1.11 -0.40
CA LYS A 13 0.09 0.27 -0.24
C LYS A 13 0.39 0.92 -1.59
N VAL A 14 0.27 2.24 -1.62
CA VAL A 14 0.74 3.09 -2.71
C VAL A 14 2.25 3.22 -2.62
N LEU A 15 2.90 3.06 -3.77
CA LEU A 15 4.33 3.31 -3.91
C LEU A 15 4.54 4.79 -4.23
N ILE A 16 5.24 5.48 -3.33
CA ILE A 16 5.45 6.92 -3.38
C ILE A 16 6.96 7.18 -3.39
N ASN A 17 7.40 8.09 -4.25
CA ASN A 17 8.81 8.48 -4.34
C ASN A 17 9.17 9.59 -3.34
N LYS A 18 10.42 10.04 -3.34
CA LYS A 18 10.91 11.10 -2.43
C LYS A 18 10.26 12.46 -2.70
N THR A 19 9.75 12.70 -3.91
CA THR A 19 9.03 13.92 -4.32
C THR A 19 7.54 13.85 -4.01
N LYS A 20 7.08 12.82 -3.27
CA LYS A 20 5.67 12.58 -2.89
C LYS A 20 4.74 12.27 -4.07
N GLU A 21 5.29 11.75 -5.16
CA GLU A 21 4.50 11.31 -6.32
C GLU A 21 4.23 9.81 -6.22
N ALA A 22 2.96 9.44 -6.39
CA ALA A 22 2.54 8.06 -6.48
C ALA A 22 2.89 7.49 -7.87
N TYR A 23 3.68 6.42 -7.91
CA TYR A 23 4.13 5.80 -9.16
C TYR A 23 3.63 4.36 -9.34
N GLY A 24 2.90 3.83 -8.36
CA GLY A 24 2.38 2.47 -8.44
C GLY A 24 1.71 1.99 -7.16
N VAL A 25 1.38 0.71 -7.12
CA VAL A 25 0.79 0.01 -5.98
C VAL A 25 1.57 -1.27 -5.75
N ARG A 26 1.83 -1.58 -4.47
CA ARG A 26 2.32 -2.88 -4.01
C ARG A 26 1.24 -3.56 -3.22
N PHE A 27 1.01 -4.84 -3.48
CA PHE A 27 0.04 -5.64 -2.73
C PHE A 27 0.50 -7.08 -2.57
N GLU A 28 -0.10 -7.77 -1.59
CA GLU A 28 0.07 -9.18 -1.33
C GLU A 28 -1.18 -9.94 -1.78
N LYS A 29 -1.00 -10.94 -2.64
CA LYS A 29 -2.05 -11.84 -3.10
C LYS A 29 -1.53 -13.26 -3.14
N ASP A 30 -2.26 -14.20 -2.55
CA ASP A 30 -1.90 -15.62 -2.50
C ASP A 30 -0.49 -15.87 -1.93
N GLY A 31 -0.04 -15.04 -0.99
CA GLY A 31 1.30 -15.08 -0.39
C GLY A 31 2.41 -14.45 -1.26
N TYR A 32 2.08 -13.95 -2.46
CA TYR A 32 3.02 -13.30 -3.37
C TYR A 32 2.88 -11.78 -3.35
N ILE A 33 4.03 -11.09 -3.41
CA ILE A 33 4.08 -9.64 -3.49
C ILE A 33 4.10 -9.22 -4.96
N HIS A 34 3.20 -8.32 -5.32
CA HIS A 34 3.06 -7.78 -6.66
C HIS A 34 3.24 -6.26 -6.66
N ASP A 35 4.04 -5.76 -7.61
CA ASP A 35 4.22 -4.34 -7.89
C ASP A 35 3.64 -3.99 -9.26
N ILE A 36 2.70 -3.04 -9.29
CA ILE A 36 2.15 -2.52 -10.54
C ILE A 36 2.46 -1.02 -10.63
N ARG A 37 3.08 -0.61 -11.75
CA ARG A 37 3.43 0.79 -12.02
C ARG A 37 2.27 1.54 -12.67
N ALA A 38 1.97 2.72 -12.17
CA ALA A 38 1.03 3.67 -12.76
C ALA A 38 1.80 4.71 -13.59
N ARG A 39 1.33 4.96 -14.82
CA ARG A 39 1.95 5.98 -15.70
C ARG A 39 1.52 7.42 -15.41
N LYS A 40 0.38 7.60 -14.75
CA LYS A 40 -0.21 8.91 -14.51
C LYS A 40 -0.55 9.08 -13.03
N GLU A 41 -1.48 8.26 -12.55
CA GLU A 41 -2.08 8.43 -11.24
C GLU A 41 -2.44 7.07 -10.63
N VAL A 42 -2.48 7.05 -9.31
CA VAL A 42 -3.01 5.97 -8.48
C VAL A 42 -4.26 6.50 -7.77
N ILE A 43 -5.38 5.82 -7.95
CA ILE A 43 -6.66 6.19 -7.31
C ILE A 43 -6.96 5.15 -6.25
N VAL A 44 -7.16 5.60 -5.00
CA VAL A 44 -7.53 4.74 -3.88
C VAL A 44 -9.04 4.84 -3.69
N SER A 45 -9.75 3.71 -3.80
CA SER A 45 -11.21 3.65 -3.71
C SER A 45 -11.70 2.48 -2.87
N GLY A 46 -11.00 2.17 -1.77
CA GLY A 46 -11.34 1.09 -0.83
C GLY A 46 -12.48 1.43 0.15
N GLY A 47 -13.21 2.52 -0.07
CA GLY A 47 -14.23 3.03 0.87
C GLY A 47 -13.63 3.68 2.13
N SER A 48 -14.49 4.10 3.06
CA SER A 48 -14.10 4.83 4.28
C SER A 48 -13.28 4.02 5.28
N ILE A 49 -13.28 2.68 5.15
CA ILE A 49 -12.54 1.77 6.05
C ILE A 49 -11.17 1.44 5.47
N ASN A 50 -11.10 0.92 4.24
CA ASN A 50 -9.82 0.42 3.70
C ASN A 50 -8.96 1.54 3.12
N SER A 51 -9.55 2.63 2.58
CA SER A 51 -8.75 3.73 2.00
C SER A 51 -7.82 4.39 3.01
N PRO A 52 -8.24 4.80 4.23
CA PRO A 52 -7.32 5.36 5.21
C PRO A 52 -6.25 4.35 5.64
N GLN A 53 -6.60 3.05 5.74
CA GLN A 53 -5.61 2.01 6.06
C GLN A 53 -4.54 1.89 4.98
N ILE A 54 -4.92 1.84 3.71
CA ILE A 54 -3.99 1.79 2.58
C ILE A 54 -3.09 3.02 2.59
N LEU A 55 -3.66 4.23 2.78
CA LEU A 55 -2.89 5.46 2.85
C LEU A 55 -1.89 5.44 4.01
N MET A 56 -2.32 5.01 5.20
CA MET A 56 -1.43 4.89 6.36
C MET A 56 -0.31 3.90 6.10
N LEU A 57 -0.57 2.71 5.54
CA LEU A 57 0.45 1.74 5.14
C LEU A 57 1.39 2.26 4.03
N SER A 58 0.98 3.31 3.31
CA SER A 58 1.78 4.01 2.31
C SER A 58 2.64 5.13 2.91
N GLY A 59 2.57 5.36 4.23
CA GLY A 59 3.23 6.49 4.89
C GLY A 59 2.46 7.80 4.78
N ILE A 60 1.19 7.77 4.38
CA ILE A 60 0.29 8.93 4.34
C ILE A 60 -0.70 8.83 5.50
N GLY A 61 -0.52 9.66 6.52
CA GLY A 61 -1.43 9.70 7.66
C GLY A 61 -0.90 10.59 8.78
N PRO A 62 -1.62 10.66 9.91
CA PRO A 62 -1.17 11.40 11.07
C PRO A 62 0.16 10.85 11.60
N LYS A 63 1.08 11.75 11.97
CA LYS A 63 2.44 11.39 12.40
C LYS A 63 2.44 10.36 13.54
N GLU A 64 1.63 10.59 14.56
CA GLU A 64 1.48 9.71 15.73
C GLU A 64 1.10 8.28 15.32
N HIS A 65 0.17 8.15 14.37
CA HIS A 65 -0.24 6.84 13.86
C HIS A 65 0.90 6.19 13.07
N LEU A 66 1.58 6.92 12.19
CA LEU A 66 2.68 6.37 11.38
C LEU A 66 3.87 5.90 12.25
N GLU A 67 4.15 6.62 13.33
CA GLU A 67 5.19 6.28 14.32
C GLU A 67 4.79 5.05 15.15
N ASN A 68 3.55 5.01 15.66
CA ASN A 68 3.03 3.90 16.46
C ASN A 68 2.95 2.57 15.68
N PHE A 69 2.63 2.64 14.38
CA PHE A 69 2.50 1.44 13.54
C PHE A 69 3.80 1.01 12.85
N GLY A 70 4.92 1.73 13.06
CA GLY A 70 6.21 1.35 12.47
C GLY A 70 6.11 1.11 10.96
N VAL A 71 5.38 1.98 10.24
CA VAL A 71 4.89 1.82 8.85
C VAL A 71 5.97 1.50 7.79
N SER A 72 7.23 1.46 8.20
CA SER A 72 8.38 1.02 7.41
C SER A 72 8.33 -0.45 6.93
N LYS A 73 7.60 -1.38 7.57
CA LYS A 73 7.83 -2.84 7.35
C LYS A 73 6.69 -3.72 6.86
N SER A 74 5.56 -3.18 6.42
CA SER A 74 4.53 -4.03 5.81
C SER A 74 4.85 -4.27 4.33
N LEU A 75 5.06 -5.56 4.00
CA LEU A 75 5.46 -6.17 2.72
C LEU A 75 6.91 -6.68 2.69
N GLU A 76 7.41 -7.24 3.80
CA GLU A 76 8.46 -8.27 3.73
C GLU A 76 7.81 -9.60 3.31
N PRO A 77 8.43 -10.39 2.41
CA PRO A 77 7.91 -11.70 2.01
C PRO A 77 7.80 -12.62 3.23
N LEU A 78 6.65 -13.30 3.40
CA LEU A 78 6.43 -14.28 4.47
C LEU A 78 7.38 -15.50 4.41
N TYR A 79 8.17 -15.64 3.35
CA TYR A 79 9.11 -16.76 3.17
C TYR A 79 10.42 -16.65 3.98
N ASN A 80 10.72 -15.49 4.59
CA ASN A 80 11.96 -15.29 5.36
C ASN A 80 11.78 -15.40 6.89
N LYS A 81 10.74 -16.09 7.36
CA LYS A 81 10.45 -16.26 8.80
C LYS A 81 10.67 -17.69 9.33
N ILE A 82 11.42 -18.50 8.60
CA ILE A 82 11.91 -19.84 8.98
C ILE A 82 13.43 -19.84 9.09
#